data_AF-A0A845RMH5-F1
#
_entry.id   AF-A0A845RMH5-F1
#
_cell.length_a   1.000
_cell.length_b   1.000
_cell.length_c   1.000
_cell.angle_alpha   90.00
_cell.angle_beta   90.00
_cell.angle_gamma   90.00
#
_symmetry.space_group_name_H-M   'P 1'
#
loop_
_entity.id
_entity.type
_entity.pdbx_description
1 polymer ?
#
loop_
_entity_poly.entity_id
_entity_poly.type
_entity_poly.pdbx_seq_one_letter_code
_entity_poly.pdbx_strand_id
1 'polypeptide(L)'
;MGTFLVFLAGILFLGGIIFIKPRAMQDVKWKTIVNWVLYVLWFAITGTGISFIYINSSVGHVKATSTAIFLFLGLSIVLAIVLARFLGFIGKKRNQQNTNIEA
;
A
#
# COMPACT_ATOMS: atom_id res chain seq x y z
N MET A 1 -22.23 -6.33 9.85
CA MET A 1 -20.85 -5.84 10.01
C MET A 1 -19.92 -6.37 8.92
N GLY A 2 -19.73 -7.68 8.78
CA GLY A 2 -18.79 -8.25 7.77
C GLY A 2 -19.05 -7.81 6.32
N THR A 3 -20.30 -7.85 5.84
CA THR A 3 -20.68 -7.41 4.48
C THR A 3 -20.33 -5.94 4.21
N PHE A 4 -20.56 -5.06 5.19
CA PHE A 4 -20.19 -3.65 5.08
C PHE A 4 -18.67 -3.47 4.98
N LEU A 5 -17.89 -4.19 5.78
CA LEU A 5 -16.42 -4.14 5.74
C LEU A 5 -15.86 -4.67 4.41
N VAL A 6 -16.44 -5.72 3.85
CA VAL A 6 -16.08 -6.23 2.52
C VAL A 6 -16.36 -5.20 1.43
N PHE A 7 -17.55 -4.57 1.47
CA PHE A 7 -17.90 -3.51 0.54
C PHE A 7 -16.95 -2.31 0.65
N LEU A 8 -16.66 -1.86 1.88
CA LEU A 8 -15.72 -0.78 2.15
C LEU A 8 -14.31 -1.12 1.66
N ALA A 9 -13.85 -2.36 1.86
CA ALA A 9 -12.57 -2.82 1.34
C ALA A 9 -12.52 -2.76 -0.19
N GLY A 10 -13.60 -3.15 -0.87
CA GLY A 10 -13.72 -3.03 -2.32
C GLY A 10 -13.61 -1.57 -2.81
N ILE A 11 -14.29 -0.64 -2.13
CA ILE A 11 -14.19 0.79 -2.45
C ILE A 11 -12.78 1.32 -2.23
N LEU A 12 -12.13 0.98 -1.11
CA LEU A 12 -10.78 1.42 -0.80
C LEU A 12 -9.75 0.85 -1.80
N PHE A 13 -9.96 -0.39 -2.26
CA PHE A 13 -9.15 -0.99 -3.30
C PHE A 13 -9.28 -0.23 -4.62
N LEU A 14 -10.51 0.02 -5.08
CA LEU A 14 -10.75 0.78 -6.31
C LEU A 14 -10.22 2.22 -6.21
N GLY A 15 -10.42 2.88 -5.06
CA GLY A 15 -9.88 4.21 -4.80
C GLY A 15 -8.35 4.22 -4.84
N GLY A 16 -7.70 3.20 -4.28
CA GLY A 16 -6.26 3.04 -4.35
C GLY A 16 -5.77 2.81 -5.79
N ILE A 17 -6.44 1.97 -6.59
CA ILE A 17 -6.16 1.79 -8.03
C ILE A 17 -6.17 3.15 -8.74
N ILE A 18 -7.24 3.92 -8.58
CA ILE A 18 -7.38 5.24 -9.25
C ILE A 18 -6.26 6.19 -8.80
N PHE A 19 -5.93 6.18 -7.50
CA PHE A 19 -4.89 7.02 -6.93
C PHE A 19 -3.48 6.68 -7.42
N ILE A 20 -3.12 5.39 -7.50
CA ILE A 20 -1.78 4.98 -7.91
C ILE A 20 -1.61 4.93 -9.42
N LYS A 21 -2.67 4.69 -10.20
CA LYS A 21 -2.62 4.49 -11.67
C LYS A 21 -1.77 5.54 -12.41
N PRO A 22 -1.90 6.86 -12.16
CA PRO A 22 -1.11 7.88 -12.86
C PRO A 22 0.40 7.77 -12.63
N ARG A 23 0.84 7.14 -11.53
CA ARG A 23 2.26 6.98 -11.16
C ARG A 23 2.76 5.55 -11.32
N ALA A 24 1.86 4.58 -11.26
CA ALA A 24 2.17 3.17 -11.42
C ALA A 24 2.59 2.86 -12.87
N MET A 25 2.02 3.59 -13.85
CA MET A 25 2.39 3.51 -15.26
C MET A 25 3.75 4.19 -15.48
N GLN A 26 4.79 3.37 -15.63
CA GLN A 26 6.16 3.78 -15.93
C GLN A 26 6.51 3.41 -17.36
N ASP A 27 7.45 4.11 -17.98
CA ASP A 27 7.92 3.83 -19.34
C ASP A 27 8.47 2.39 -19.48
N VAL A 28 9.07 1.88 -18.40
CA VAL A 28 9.58 0.52 -18.32
C VAL A 28 8.47 -0.42 -17.86
N LYS A 29 8.01 -1.30 -18.76
CA LYS A 29 6.91 -2.27 -18.51
C LYS A 29 7.07 -3.08 -17.21
N TRP A 30 8.27 -3.58 -16.92
CA TRP A 30 8.54 -4.34 -15.69
C TRP A 30 8.31 -3.53 -14.41
N LYS A 31 8.63 -2.22 -14.40
CA LYS A 31 8.38 -1.36 -13.24
C LYS A 31 6.88 -1.19 -13.00
N THR A 32 6.10 -1.07 -14.07
CA THR A 32 4.63 -1.03 -13.99
C THR A 32 4.07 -2.31 -13.38
N ILE A 33 4.55 -3.48 -13.82
CA ILE A 33 4.15 -4.78 -13.26
C ILE A 33 4.50 -4.84 -11.76
N VAL A 34 5.72 -4.48 -11.39
CA VAL A 34 6.17 -4.48 -9.98
C VAL A 34 5.30 -3.57 -9.11
N ASN A 35 4.96 -2.36 -9.56
CA ASN A 35 4.09 -1.44 -8.82
C ASN A 35 2.70 -2.04 -8.56
N TRP A 36 2.10 -2.68 -9.55
CA TRP A 36 0.79 -3.30 -9.42
C TRP A 36 0.83 -4.54 -8.52
N VAL A 37 1.82 -5.41 -8.70
CA VAL A 37 2.01 -6.58 -7.83
C VAL A 37 2.21 -6.14 -6.38
N LEU A 38 3.06 -5.14 -6.15
CA LEU A 38 3.32 -4.63 -4.81
C LEU A 38 2.08 -3.98 -4.19
N TYR A 39 1.26 -3.27 -4.97
CA TYR A 39 -0.01 -2.74 -4.51
C TYR A 39 -1.02 -3.83 -4.12
N VAL A 40 -1.21 -4.84 -4.97
CA VAL A 40 -2.12 -5.96 -4.69
C VAL A 40 -1.65 -6.74 -3.46
N LEU A 41 -0.36 -7.03 -3.38
CA LEU A 41 0.25 -7.76 -2.27
C LEU A 41 0.14 -6.98 -0.96
N TRP A 42 0.42 -5.67 -0.99
CA TRP A 42 0.21 -4.79 0.16
C TRP A 42 -1.24 -4.85 0.62
N PHE A 43 -2.20 -4.62 -0.28
CA PHE A 43 -3.62 -4.59 0.06
C PHE A 43 -4.12 -5.93 0.62
N ALA A 44 -3.68 -7.05 0.02
CA ALA A 44 -4.02 -8.39 0.50
C ALA A 44 -3.49 -8.64 1.92
N ILE A 45 -2.24 -8.25 2.21
CA ILE A 45 -1.63 -8.39 3.54
C ILE A 45 -2.35 -7.51 4.55
N THR A 46 -2.64 -6.25 4.22
CA THR A 46 -3.37 -5.33 5.10
C THR A 46 -4.77 -5.85 5.41
N GLY A 47 -5.52 -6.28 4.39
CA GLY A 47 -6.87 -6.83 4.56
C GLY A 47 -6.88 -8.13 5.37
N THR A 48 -5.92 -9.02 5.12
CA THR A 48 -5.72 -10.25 5.89
C THR A 48 -5.42 -9.93 7.35
N GLY A 49 -4.51 -8.99 7.60
CA GLY A 49 -4.15 -8.55 8.94
C GLY A 49 -5.32 -7.99 9.72
N ILE A 50 -6.06 -7.04 9.12
CA ILE A 50 -7.27 -6.46 9.74
C ILE A 50 -8.29 -7.57 10.05
N SER A 51 -8.51 -8.50 9.11
CA SER A 51 -9.46 -9.60 9.31
C SER A 51 -9.03 -10.53 10.44
N PHE A 52 -7.73 -10.89 10.49
CA PHE A 52 -7.18 -11.75 11.54
C PHE A 52 -7.30 -11.09 12.91
N ILE A 53 -6.97 -9.80 13.02
CA ILE A 53 -7.11 -9.00 14.24
C ILE A 53 -8.58 -8.96 14.67
N TYR A 54 -9.51 -8.66 13.75
CA TYR A 54 -10.94 -8.59 14.05
C TYR A 54 -11.47 -9.91 14.59
N ILE A 55 -11.21 -11.02 13.90
CA ILE A 55 -11.68 -12.35 14.32
C ILE A 55 -11.12 -12.72 15.70
N ASN A 56 -9.80 -12.61 15.89
CA ASN A 56 -9.16 -12.99 17.15
C ASN A 56 -9.55 -12.08 18.32
N SER A 57 -9.75 -10.78 18.07
CA SER A 57 -10.22 -9.86 19.10
C SER A 57 -11.67 -10.17 19.51
N SER A 58 -12.52 -10.57 18.55
CA SER A 58 -13.93 -10.89 18.80
C SER A 58 -14.14 -12.13 19.68
N VAL A 59 -13.19 -13.06 19.67
CA VAL A 59 -13.22 -14.29 20.49
C VAL A 59 -12.31 -14.22 21.72
N GLY A 60 -11.71 -13.06 22.01
CA GLY A 60 -10.88 -12.84 23.20
C GLY A 60 -9.47 -13.45 23.14
N HIS A 61 -8.96 -13.78 21.95
CA HIS A 61 -7.58 -14.26 21.77
C HIS A 61 -6.58 -13.10 21.82
N VAL A 62 -6.34 -12.57 23.02
CA VAL A 62 -5.54 -11.35 23.24
C VAL A 62 -4.10 -11.46 22.74
N LYS A 63 -3.45 -12.61 22.95
CA LYS A 63 -2.07 -12.85 22.48
C LYS A 63 -1.97 -12.92 20.96
N ALA A 64 -2.87 -13.66 20.30
CA ALA A 64 -2.89 -13.73 18.84
C ALA A 64 -3.19 -12.37 18.22
N THR A 65 -4.09 -11.59 18.85
CA THR A 65 -4.44 -10.24 18.43
C THR A 65 -3.23 -9.30 18.51
N SER A 66 -2.51 -9.25 19.63
CA SER A 66 -1.35 -8.37 19.78
C SER A 66 -0.20 -8.74 18.85
N THR A 67 0.09 -10.03 18.69
CA THR A 67 1.09 -10.51 17.72
C THR A 67 0.71 -10.15 16.28
N ALA A 68 -0.56 -10.31 15.91
CA ALA A 68 -1.05 -9.96 14.58
C ALA A 68 -0.99 -8.46 14.32
N ILE A 69 -1.34 -7.61 15.31
CA ILE A 69 -1.17 -6.16 15.20
C ILE A 69 0.29 -5.85 14.90
N PHE A 70 1.23 -6.36 15.69
CA PHE A 70 2.65 -6.09 15.48
C PHE A 70 3.14 -6.53 14.08
N LEU A 71 2.84 -7.77 13.70
CA LEU A 71 3.33 -8.35 12.44
C LEU A 71 2.66 -7.73 11.20
N PHE A 72 1.32 -7.73 11.15
CA PHE A 72 0.61 -7.28 9.94
C PHE A 72 0.63 -5.77 9.80
N LEU A 73 0.48 -5.00 10.89
CA LEU A 73 0.59 -3.54 10.81
C LEU A 73 2.02 -3.14 10.43
N GLY A 74 3.03 -3.74 11.09
CA GLY A 74 4.43 -3.48 10.79
C GLY A 74 4.78 -3.78 9.33
N LEU A 75 4.41 -4.98 8.85
CA LEU A 75 4.65 -5.39 7.46
C LEU A 75 3.89 -4.51 6.46
N SER A 76 2.64 -4.16 6.76
CA SER A 76 1.82 -3.26 5.93
C SER A 76 2.47 -1.87 5.79
N ILE A 77 3.01 -1.31 6.88
CA ILE A 77 3.72 -0.02 6.86
C ILE A 77 4.99 -0.12 6.01
N VAL A 78 5.80 -1.17 6.20
CA VAL A 78 7.03 -1.38 5.42
C VAL A 78 6.71 -1.46 3.93
N LEU A 79 5.73 -2.26 3.55
CA LEU A 79 5.30 -2.40 2.15
C LEU A 79 4.73 -1.10 1.58
N ALA A 80 3.99 -0.32 2.38
CA ALA A 80 3.49 0.99 1.97
C ALA A 80 4.64 1.97 1.67
N ILE A 81 5.68 1.99 2.49
CA ILE A 81 6.88 2.83 2.28
C ILE A 81 7.62 2.39 1.02
N VAL A 82 7.82 1.08 0.83
CA VAL A 82 8.46 0.55 -0.39
C VAL A 82 7.65 0.95 -1.62
N LEU A 83 6.33 0.76 -1.61
CA LEU A 83 5.45 1.14 -2.71
C LEU A 83 5.50 2.65 -2.98
N ALA A 84 5.47 3.47 -1.93
CA ALA A 84 5.57 4.93 -2.06
C ALA A 84 6.90 5.37 -2.69
N ARG A 85 7.99 4.70 -2.35
CA ARG A 85 9.31 4.94 -2.96
C ARG A 85 9.32 4.56 -4.44
N PHE A 86 8.78 3.39 -4.80
CA PHE A 86 8.71 2.93 -6.19
C PHE A 86 7.81 3.81 -7.07
N LEU A 87 6.72 4.33 -6.50
CA LEU A 87 5.84 5.31 -7.15
C LEU A 87 6.44 6.73 -7.21
N GLY A 88 7.61 6.95 -6.60
CA GLY A 88 8.33 8.22 -6.64
C GLY A 88 7.78 9.30 -5.70
N PHE A 89 6.96 8.94 -4.71
CA PHE A 89 6.53 9.87 -3.66
C PHE A 89 7.66 10.22 -2.69
N ILE A 90 8.62 9.31 -2.52
CA ILE A 90 9.75 9.46 -1.60
C ILE A 90 11.05 9.29 -2.39
N GLY A 91 11.96 10.26 -2.28
CA GLY A 91 13.32 10.16 -2.83
C GLY A 91 13.53 10.71 -4.24
N LYS A 92 12.53 11.33 -4.89
CA LYS A 92 12.77 12.05 -6.16
C LYS A 92 13.50 13.36 -5.87
N LYS A 93 14.80 13.42 -6.17
CA LYS A 93 15.56 14.68 -6.13
C LYS A 93 14.93 15.65 -7.14
N ARG A 94 14.56 16.85 -6.69
CA ARG A 94 14.33 17.99 -7.59
C ARG A 94 15.65 18.23 -8.32
N ASN A 95 15.78 17.77 -9.56
CA ASN A 95 16.74 18.40 -10.46
C ASN A 95 16.20 19.82 -10.67
N GLN A 96 16.77 20.78 -9.93
CA GLN A 96 16.75 22.16 -10.36
C GLN A 96 17.39 22.14 -11.75
N GLN A 97 16.54 22.31 -12.77
CA GLN A 97 17.01 22.71 -14.08
C GLN A 97 17.84 23.97 -13.85
N ASN A 98 19.16 23.83 -13.95
CA ASN A 98 20.01 24.95 -14.31
C ASN A 98 19.50 25.40 -15.68
N THR A 99 18.54 26.31 -15.69
CA THR A 99 18.28 27.16 -16.84
C THR A 99 19.58 27.89 -17.08
N ASN A 100 20.31 27.41 -18.08
CA ASN A 100 21.40 28.12 -18.72
C ASN A 100 20.88 29.53 -19.04
N ILE A 101 21.27 30.48 -18.19
CA ILE A 101 21.38 31.89 -18.57
C ILE A 101 22.70 31.95 -19.35
N GLU A 102 22.63 31.51 -20.60
CA GLU A 102 23.55 31.95 -21.65
C GLU A 102 22.67 32.63 -22.68
N ALA A 103 22.51 33.94 -22.50
CA ALA A 103 21.93 34.89 -23.45
C ALA A 103 22.94 36.02 -23.63
#